data_AF-A0A267TCP9-F1
#
_entry.id   AF-A0A267TCP9-F1
#
_cell.length_a   1.000
_cell.length_b   1.000
_cell.length_c   1.000
_cell.angle_alpha   90.00
_cell.angle_beta   90.00
_cell.angle_gamma   90.00
#
_symmetry.space_group_name_H-M   'P 1'
#
loop_
_entity.id
_entity.type
_entity.pdbx_description
1 polymer ?
#
loop_
_entity_poly.entity_id
_entity_poly.type
_entity_poly.pdbx_seq_one_letter_code
_entity_poly.pdbx_strand_id
1 'polypeptide(L)'
;MAQSPSTNIYEILRSLGIVKHKKRQEFICDIVEGLIESRSVHFSQIAAKIKGKAKVASIERRIQDFFQKVSFDYLQLGVFFMGFVPHQRVVVSIDRTEWDFGGTQ
;
A
#
# COMPACT_ATOMS: atom_id res chain seq x y z
N MET A 1 17.09 19.28 7.94
CA MET A 1 16.54 18.03 8.50
C MET A 1 16.10 17.18 7.33
N ALA A 2 16.74 16.04 7.07
CA ALA A 2 16.30 15.14 6.01
C ALA A 2 14.89 14.63 6.37
N GLN A 3 13.92 14.84 5.48
CA GLN A 3 12.56 14.32 5.68
C GLN A 3 12.64 12.80 5.80
N SER A 4 12.01 12.23 6.83
CA SER A 4 11.93 10.78 6.97
C SER A 4 11.17 10.19 5.76
N PRO A 5 11.56 9.01 5.23
CA PRO A 5 10.90 8.38 4.09
C PRO A 5 9.38 8.25 4.24
N SER A 6 8.90 8.07 5.48
CA SER A 6 7.49 8.01 5.87
C SER A 6 6.71 9.30 5.59
N THR A 7 7.35 10.47 5.77
CA THR A 7 6.76 11.78 5.50
C THR A 7 6.54 12.00 4.00
N ASN A 8 7.39 11.41 3.15
CA ASN A 8 7.30 11.56 1.70
C ASN A 8 6.11 10.77 1.12
N ILE A 9 5.93 9.51 1.53
CA ILE A 9 4.83 8.65 1.05
C ILE A 9 3.46 9.22 1.47
N TYR A 10 3.33 9.69 2.72
CA TYR A 10 2.08 10.28 3.21
C TYR A 10 1.64 11.50 2.40
N GLU A 11 2.56 12.44 2.12
CA GLU A 11 2.25 13.65 1.35
C GLU A 11 1.84 13.31 -0.08
N ILE A 12 2.52 12.35 -0.73
CA ILE A 12 2.16 11.90 -2.08
C ILE A 12 0.77 11.25 -2.10
N LEU A 13 0.52 10.30 -1.19
CA LEU A 13 -0.79 9.61 -1.11
C LEU A 13 -1.93 10.60 -0.85
N ARG A 14 -1.66 11.62 -0.01
CA ARG A 14 -2.62 12.68 0.30
C ARG A 14 -2.84 13.60 -0.89
N SER A 15 -1.79 14.05 -1.57
CA SER A 15 -1.89 14.98 -2.71
C SER A 15 -2.61 14.35 -3.90
N LEU A 16 -2.40 13.05 -4.13
CA LEU A 16 -3.06 12.30 -5.19
C LEU A 16 -4.50 11.91 -4.84
N GLY A 17 -4.91 12.05 -3.58
CA GLY A 17 -6.29 11.77 -3.17
C GLY A 17 -6.71 10.30 -3.35
N ILE A 18 -5.74 9.37 -3.42
CA ILE A 18 -5.96 7.92 -3.64
C ILE A 18 -6.94 7.35 -2.60
N VAL A 19 -6.87 7.88 -1.37
CA VAL A 19 -7.79 7.60 -0.28
C VAL A 19 -8.23 8.93 0.34
N LYS A 20 -9.53 9.13 0.56
CA LYS A 20 -10.09 10.45 0.96
C LYS A 20 -9.99 10.77 2.46
N HIS A 21 -10.14 9.78 3.34
CA HIS A 21 -10.20 10.04 4.79
C HIS A 21 -8.82 10.02 5.44
N LYS A 22 -8.49 11.04 6.25
CA LYS A 22 -7.19 11.18 6.91
C LYS A 22 -6.72 9.93 7.66
N LYS A 23 -7.57 9.32 8.48
CA LYS A 23 -7.21 8.10 9.23
C LYS A 23 -6.93 6.90 8.31
N ARG A 24 -7.59 6.85 7.15
CA ARG A 24 -7.35 5.84 6.14
C ARG A 24 -6.03 6.11 5.39
N GLN A 25 -5.70 7.38 5.12
CA GLN A 25 -4.42 7.80 4.57
C GLN A 25 -3.24 7.45 5.49
N GLU A 26 -3.38 7.72 6.80
CA GLU A 26 -2.38 7.32 7.80
C GLU A 26 -2.22 5.80 7.82
N PHE A 27 -3.33 5.05 7.85
CA PHE A 27 -3.27 3.59 7.94
C PHE A 27 -2.73 2.93 6.68
N ILE A 28 -2.97 3.48 5.48
CA ILE A 28 -2.32 2.94 4.28
C ILE A 28 -0.81 3.18 4.26
N CYS A 29 -0.32 4.26 4.88
CA CYS A 29 1.13 4.45 5.05
C CYS A 29 1.71 3.33 5.93
N ASP A 30 1.04 3.01 7.05
CA ASP A 30 1.43 1.88 7.91
C ASP A 30 1.44 0.56 7.13
N ILE A 31 0.43 0.32 6.28
CA ILE A 31 0.36 -0.89 5.44
C ILE A 31 1.50 -0.93 4.43
N VAL A 32 1.81 0.19 3.75
CA VAL A 32 2.89 0.28 2.75
C VAL A 32 4.25 0.04 3.41
N GLU A 33 4.51 0.65 4.56
CA GLU A 33 5.73 0.39 5.34
C GLU A 33 5.82 -1.09 5.74
N GLY A 34 4.73 -1.66 6.27
CA GLY A 34 4.69 -3.08 6.65
C GLY A 34 4.89 -4.03 5.46
N LEU A 35 4.41 -3.67 4.27
CA LEU A 35 4.59 -4.42 3.04
C LEU A 35 6.06 -4.40 2.59
N ILE A 36 6.70 -3.23 2.63
CA ILE A 36 8.12 -3.08 2.28
C ILE A 36 9.01 -3.85 3.27
N GLU A 37 8.75 -3.73 4.58
CA GLU A 37 9.53 -4.40 5.62
C GLU A 37 9.33 -5.92 5.64
N SER A 38 8.11 -6.40 5.40
CA SER A 38 7.82 -7.85 5.39
C SER A 38 8.22 -8.53 4.09
N ARG A 39 8.30 -7.77 2.98
CA ARG A 39 8.47 -8.30 1.61
C ARG A 39 7.43 -9.37 1.29
N SER A 40 6.21 -9.17 1.76
CA SER A 40 5.12 -10.14 1.68
C SER A 40 3.79 -9.47 1.44
N VAL A 41 2.90 -10.19 0.76
CA VAL A 41 1.51 -9.80 0.53
C VAL A 41 0.54 -10.40 1.55
N HIS A 42 1.02 -11.32 2.40
CA HIS A 42 0.18 -11.92 3.44
C HIS A 42 -0.10 -10.92 4.56
N PHE A 43 -1.38 -10.62 4.81
CA PHE A 43 -1.79 -9.61 5.80
C PHE A 43 -1.27 -9.87 7.21
N SER A 44 -1.15 -11.13 7.64
CA SER A 44 -0.56 -11.48 8.93
C SER A 44 0.92 -11.07 9.04
N GLN A 45 1.68 -11.21 7.95
CA GLN A 45 3.10 -10.83 7.88
C GLN A 45 3.27 -9.31 7.81
N ILE A 46 2.40 -8.62 7.06
CA ILE A 46 2.35 -7.14 7.02
C ILE A 46 1.98 -6.61 8.41
N ALA A 47 0.94 -7.15 9.05
CA ALA A 47 0.48 -6.75 10.37
C ALA A 47 1.56 -6.90 11.45
N ALA A 48 2.43 -7.90 11.33
CA ALA A 48 3.56 -8.11 12.24
C ALA A 48 4.65 -7.02 12.14
N LYS A 49 4.66 -6.22 11.06
CA LYS A 49 5.60 -5.10 10.85
C LYS A 49 5.01 -3.73 11.20
N ILE A 50 3.69 -3.63 11.35
CA ILE A 50 3.06 -2.36 11.75
C ILE A 50 3.31 -2.09 13.24
N LYS A 51 3.94 -0.95 13.52
CA LYS A 51 4.30 -0.53 14.89
C LYS A 51 3.05 -0.15 15.69
N GLY A 52 2.98 -0.59 16.95
CA GLY A 52 1.89 -0.21 17.85
C GLY A 52 1.72 -1.14 19.05
N LYS A 53 0.78 -0.81 19.93
CA LYS A 53 0.44 -1.62 21.12
C LYS A 53 -0.63 -2.68 20.85
N ALA A 54 -1.24 -2.67 19.67
CA ALA A 54 -2.30 -3.61 19.32
C ALA A 54 -1.71 -5.00 19.02
N LYS A 55 -2.49 -6.05 19.30
CA LYS A 55 -2.12 -7.42 18.91
C LYS A 55 -2.04 -7.55 17.39
N VAL A 56 -1.10 -8.34 16.87
CA VAL A 56 -0.94 -8.59 15.42
C VAL A 56 -2.26 -9.03 14.77
N ALA A 57 -2.97 -9.99 15.36
CA ALA A 57 -4.28 -10.45 14.87
C ALA A 57 -5.37 -9.35 14.87
N SER A 58 -5.22 -8.30 15.68
CA SER A 58 -6.13 -7.14 15.62
C SER A 58 -5.76 -6.19 14.49
N ILE A 59 -4.47 -6.05 14.19
CA ILE A 59 -3.99 -5.24 13.06
C ILE A 59 -4.35 -5.93 11.75
N GLU A 60 -4.16 -7.24 11.65
CA GLU A 60 -4.55 -8.03 10.48
C GLU A 60 -6.04 -7.86 10.15
N ARG A 61 -6.93 -7.98 11.15
CA ARG A 61 -8.36 -7.69 10.96
C ARG A 61 -8.63 -6.26 10.51
N ARG A 62 -7.87 -5.28 11.00
CA ARG A 62 -7.96 -3.89 10.51
C ARG A 62 -7.53 -3.75 9.06
N ILE A 63 -6.51 -4.49 8.61
CA ILE A 63 -6.09 -4.53 7.21
C ILE A 63 -7.21 -5.12 6.34
N GLN A 64 -7.77 -6.26 6.75
CA GLN A 64 -8.91 -6.89 6.07
C GLN A 64 -10.11 -5.92 5.95
N ASP A 65 -10.51 -5.32 7.08
CA ASP A 65 -11.58 -4.30 7.13
C ASP A 65 -11.28 -3.09 6.25
N PHE A 66 -10.03 -2.68 6.16
CA PHE A 66 -9.61 -1.56 5.32
C PHE A 66 -9.84 -1.89 3.85
N PHE A 67 -9.32 -3.00 3.35
CA PHE A 67 -9.54 -3.38 1.95
C PHE A 67 -11.00 -3.73 1.64
N GLN A 68 -11.79 -4.15 2.63
CA GLN A 68 -13.23 -4.35 2.47
C GLN A 68 -14.01 -3.03 2.32
N LYS A 69 -13.61 -1.98 3.05
CA LYS A 69 -14.43 -0.74 3.22
C LYS A 69 -13.88 0.47 2.48
N VAL A 70 -12.64 0.40 1.99
CA VAL A 70 -11.95 1.52 1.35
C VAL A 70 -11.90 1.29 -0.15
N SER A 71 -12.52 2.20 -0.89
CA SER A 71 -12.34 2.30 -2.33
C SER A 71 -11.10 3.12 -2.65
N PHE A 72 -10.40 2.69 -3.69
CA PHE A 72 -9.23 3.36 -4.25
C PHE A 72 -9.62 4.09 -5.53
N ASP A 73 -9.08 5.29 -5.70
CA ASP A 73 -9.01 5.87 -7.05
C ASP A 73 -7.85 5.21 -7.80
N TYR A 74 -8.18 4.23 -8.64
CA TYR A 74 -7.19 3.45 -9.38
C TYR A 74 -6.41 4.30 -10.41
N LEU A 75 -6.99 5.39 -10.92
CA LEU A 75 -6.27 6.29 -11.82
C LEU A 75 -5.16 7.00 -11.04
N GLN A 76 -5.49 7.54 -9.87
CA GLN A 76 -4.52 8.22 -9.01
C GLN A 76 -3.49 7.24 -8.45
N LEU A 77 -3.88 5.99 -8.19
CA LEU A 77 -2.95 4.92 -7.82
C LEU A 77 -1.96 4.61 -8.96
N GLY A 78 -2.42 4.61 -10.21
CA GLY A 78 -1.56 4.51 -11.38
C GLY A 78 -0.57 5.67 -11.48
N VAL A 79 -1.03 6.91 -11.29
CA VAL A 79 -0.15 8.11 -11.25
C VAL A 79 0.90 7.98 -10.14
N PHE A 80 0.53 7.47 -8.97
CA PHE A 80 1.47 7.19 -7.90
C PHE A 80 2.56 6.22 -8.33
N PHE A 81 2.19 5.10 -8.98
CA PHE A 81 3.18 4.14 -9.46
C PHE A 81 4.12 4.71 -10.52
N MET A 82 3.61 5.59 -11.39
CA MET A 82 4.44 6.30 -12.36
C MET A 82 5.51 7.18 -11.71
N GLY A 83 5.32 7.63 -10.46
CA GLY A 83 6.33 8.34 -9.68
C GLY A 83 7.61 7.53 -9.40
N PHE A 84 7.55 6.20 -9.48
CA PHE A 84 8.73 5.32 -9.34
C PHE A 84 9.44 5.05 -10.67
N VAL A 85 8.86 5.45 -11.80
CA VAL A 85 9.44 5.23 -13.12
C VAL A 85 10.50 6.30 -13.41
N PRO A 86 11.70 5.94 -13.91
CA PRO A 86 12.71 6.92 -14.28
C PRO A 86 12.24 7.90 -15.37
N HIS A 87 12.54 9.19 -15.20
CA HIS A 87 12.22 10.26 -16.16
C HIS A 87 13.28 10.35 -17.28
N GLN A 88 13.58 9.22 -17.90
CA GLN A 88 14.56 9.09 -19.00
C GLN A 88 14.03 8.13 -20.06
N ARG A 89 14.81 7.87 -21.12
CA ARG A 89 14.46 6.82 -22.07
C ARG A 89 14.39 5.48 -21.33
N VAL A 90 13.24 4.83 -21.39
CA VAL A 90 12.99 3.50 -20.82
C VAL A 90 12.54 2.54 -21.92
N VAL A 91 12.76 1.25 -21.70
CA VAL A 91 12.15 0.18 -22.49
C VAL A 91 10.89 -0.26 -21.76
N VAL A 92 9.74 -0.19 -22.44
CA VAL A 92 8.48 -0.67 -21.89
C VAL A 92 8.28 -2.11 -22.34
N SER A 93 8.22 -3.04 -21.38
CA SER A 93 7.80 -4.41 -21.61
C SER A 93 6.35 -4.56 -21.14
N ILE A 94 5.48 -5.06 -22.01
CA ILE A 94 4.05 -5.26 -21.70
C ILE A 94 3.77 -6.75 -21.87
N ASP A 95 3.29 -7.36 -20.80
CA ASP A 95 2.85 -8.75 -20.79
C ASP A 95 1.47 -8.85 -20.11
N ARG A 96 0.71 -9.89 -20.43
CA ARG A 96 -0.59 -10.13 -19.81
C ARG A 96 -0.44 -11.11 -18.66
N THR A 97 -0.98 -10.74 -17.51
CA THR A 97 -1.09 -11.64 -16.35
C THR A 97 -2.57 -11.90 -16.08
N GLU A 98 -2.89 -13.16 -15.81
CA GLU A 98 -4.22 -13.57 -15.32
C GLU A 98 -4.10 -13.92 -13.84
N TRP A 99 -5.08 -13.46 -13.06
CA TRP A 99 -5.13 -13.67 -11.62
C TRP A 99 -6.23 -14.67 -11.33
N ASP A 100 -5.85 -15.93 -11.20
CA ASP A 100 -6.76 -16.99 -10.81
C ASP A 100 -6.80 -17.12 -9.29
N PHE A 101 -8.02 -17.26 -8.76
CA PHE A 101 -8.15 -17.73 -7.39
C PHE A 101 -7.65 -19.17 -7.33
N GLY A 102 -6.75 -19.47 -6.39
CA GLY A 102 -6.36 -20.84 -6.13
C GLY A 102 -7.60 -21.69 -5.80
N GLY A 103 -7.66 -22.91 -6.31
CA GLY A 103 -8.69 -23.86 -5.89
C GLY A 103 -8.58 -24.11 -4.39
N THR A 104 -9.69 -24.07 -3.67
CA THR A 104 -9.77 -24.58 -2.30
C THR A 104 -9.45 -26.08 -2.35
N GLN A 105 -8.35 -26.50 -1.71
CA GLN A 105 -8.14 -27.93 -1.39
C GLN A 105 -9.04 -28.34 -0.23
#